data_AF-A0AAU3RMU4-F1
#
_entry.id   AF-A0AAU3RMU4-F1
#
_cell.length_a   1.000
_cell.length_b   1.000
_cell.length_c   1.000
_cell.angle_alpha   90.00
_cell.angle_beta   90.00
_cell.angle_gamma   90.00
#
_symmetry.space_group_name_H-M   'P 1'
#
loop_
_entity.id
_entity.type
_entity.pdbx_description
1 polymer ?
#
loop_
_entity_poly.entity_id
_entity_poly.type
_entity_poly.pdbx_seq_one_letter_code
_entity_poly.pdbx_strand_id
1 'polypeptide(L)'
;MDPSVMDSQEPEPAPQPVTSLALADARIPPRYRQALADHPEVAAWVDEIVRAGRPGPSGTRGIAEGPSLLFVGPTGTGKTHQAYGAVRSLLAAGVRLRWEAVTAADLYARLRPRPGLDAERELHTLARCPLLVLDDLGAAKGSEWTEELTYRLINYRYEYLRPTLLTTNLPIPKLRTALGDRVASRLSEMTHRVILDGPDRRRRNSPAA
;
A
#
# COMPACT_ATOMS: atom_id res chain seq x y z
N MET A 1 11.07 -67.62 10.33
CA MET A 1 9.98 -66.73 10.77
C MET A 1 10.62 -65.66 11.63
N ASP A 2 10.72 -64.38 11.31
CA ASP A 2 10.52 -63.59 10.10
C ASP A 2 11.30 -62.28 10.34
N PRO A 3 12.32 -61.91 9.53
CA PRO A 3 13.12 -60.71 9.75
C PRO A 3 12.66 -59.59 8.83
N SER A 4 11.53 -58.94 9.11
CA SER A 4 11.12 -57.77 8.34
C SER A 4 10.04 -56.95 9.02
N VAL A 5 10.45 -55.97 9.84
CA VAL A 5 9.80 -54.64 9.89
C VAL A 5 10.88 -53.63 10.30
N MET A 6 11.71 -53.21 9.34
CA MET A 6 12.39 -51.92 9.45
C MET A 6 11.35 -50.87 9.12
N ASP A 7 10.89 -50.14 10.14
CA ASP A 7 10.06 -48.96 10.02
C ASP A 7 10.88 -47.89 9.29
N SER A 8 10.76 -47.85 7.96
CA SER A 8 11.27 -46.79 7.12
C SER A 8 10.39 -45.56 7.33
N GLN A 9 10.68 -44.79 8.38
CA GLN A 9 10.17 -43.43 8.53
C GLN A 9 10.67 -42.62 7.33
N GLU A 10 9.78 -42.37 6.37
CA GLU A 10 10.02 -41.38 5.34
C GLU A 10 10.35 -40.05 6.02
N PRO A 11 11.42 -39.35 5.62
CA PRO A 11 11.77 -38.08 6.23
C PRO A 11 10.61 -37.10 6.00
N GLU A 12 10.09 -36.56 7.10
CA GLU A 12 9.06 -35.53 7.08
C GLU A 12 9.50 -34.42 6.12
N PRO A 13 8.70 -34.05 5.10
CA PRO A 13 9.14 -33.08 4.10
C PRO A 13 9.44 -31.77 4.82
N ALA A 14 10.69 -31.31 4.69
CA ALA A 14 11.13 -30.05 5.25
C ALA A 14 10.11 -28.94 4.87
N PRO A 15 9.68 -28.10 5.83
CA PRO A 15 8.68 -27.08 5.55
C PRO A 15 9.17 -26.22 4.38
N GLN A 16 8.40 -26.19 3.29
CA GLN A 16 8.77 -25.41 2.12
C GLN A 16 8.92 -23.94 2.52
N PRO A 17 9.96 -23.23 2.02
CA PRO A 17 10.16 -21.84 2.35
C PRO A 17 8.95 -21.02 1.88
N VAL A 18 8.20 -20.47 2.85
CA VAL A 18 7.05 -19.61 2.55
C VAL A 18 7.56 -18.38 1.80
N THR A 19 7.09 -18.19 0.57
CA THR A 19 7.52 -17.07 -0.26
C THR A 19 7.07 -15.73 0.33
N SER A 20 7.84 -14.66 0.13
CA SER A 20 7.49 -13.30 0.59
C SER A 20 6.10 -12.85 0.13
N LEU A 21 5.65 -13.33 -1.03
CA LEU A 21 4.31 -13.07 -1.57
C LEU A 21 3.22 -13.79 -0.77
N ALA A 22 3.42 -15.05 -0.40
CA ALA A 22 2.46 -15.80 0.42
C ALA A 22 2.29 -15.20 1.83
N LEU A 23 3.38 -14.75 2.45
CA LEU A 23 3.32 -14.02 3.73
C LEU A 23 2.59 -12.68 3.59
N ALA A 24 2.77 -11.98 2.47
CA ALA A 24 2.07 -10.74 2.21
C ALA A 24 0.58 -10.94 1.93
N ASP A 25 0.20 -11.99 1.19
CA ASP A 25 -1.20 -12.32 0.90
C ASP A 25 -2.03 -12.55 2.19
N ALA A 26 -1.38 -12.97 3.28
CA ALA A 26 -2.01 -13.04 4.60
C ALA A 26 -2.37 -11.65 5.18
N ARG A 27 -1.56 -10.61 4.89
CA ARG A 27 -1.81 -9.21 5.30
C ARG A 27 -2.68 -8.44 4.31
N ILE A 28 -2.75 -8.86 3.04
CA ILE A 28 -3.59 -8.25 2.01
C ILE A 28 -5.05 -8.70 2.21
N PRO A 29 -6.04 -7.77 2.24
CA PRO A 29 -7.45 -8.13 2.32
C PRO A 29 -7.85 -9.13 1.22
N PRO A 30 -8.70 -10.14 1.50
CA PRO A 30 -9.01 -11.22 0.56
C PRO A 30 -9.38 -10.75 -0.84
N ARG A 31 -10.12 -9.62 -0.94
CA ARG A 31 -10.55 -9.02 -2.22
C ARG A 31 -9.40 -8.58 -3.13
N TYR A 32 -8.21 -8.34 -2.58
CA TYR A 32 -7.05 -7.80 -3.30
C TYR A 32 -5.87 -8.78 -3.40
N ARG A 33 -6.02 -10.02 -2.90
CA ARG A 33 -4.96 -11.05 -2.98
C ARG A 33 -4.61 -11.48 -4.41
N GLN A 34 -5.47 -11.18 -5.37
CA GLN A 34 -5.24 -11.40 -6.80
C GLN A 34 -5.06 -10.10 -7.56
N ALA A 35 -4.78 -8.99 -6.87
CA ALA A 35 -4.70 -7.69 -7.51
C ALA A 35 -3.53 -7.58 -8.47
N LEU A 36 -3.77 -6.98 -9.64
CA LEU A 36 -2.78 -6.77 -10.68
C LEU A 36 -2.52 -5.27 -10.88
N ALA A 37 -1.25 -4.92 -11.05
CA ALA A 37 -0.82 -3.60 -11.49
C ALA A 37 -0.83 -3.56 -13.03
N ASP A 38 -2.02 -3.59 -13.63
CA ASP A 38 -2.21 -3.63 -15.08
C ASP A 38 -2.12 -2.25 -15.76
N HIS A 39 -2.07 -1.16 -14.98
CA HIS A 39 -1.93 0.18 -15.52
C HIS A 39 -0.46 0.51 -15.87
N PRO A 40 -0.15 1.04 -17.07
CA PRO A 40 1.23 1.27 -17.52
C PRO A 40 2.08 2.12 -16.56
N GLU A 41 1.52 3.20 -16.03
CA GLU A 41 2.24 4.06 -15.07
C GLU A 41 2.56 3.34 -13.75
N VAL A 42 1.74 2.37 -13.35
CA VAL A 42 1.97 1.59 -12.13
C VAL A 42 3.07 0.58 -12.37
N ALA A 43 3.07 -0.08 -13.52
CA ALA A 43 4.14 -0.99 -13.92
C ALA A 43 5.49 -0.24 -14.03
N ALA A 44 5.49 0.93 -14.67
CA ALA A 44 6.68 1.78 -14.78
C ALA A 44 7.21 2.22 -13.40
N TRP A 45 6.32 2.58 -12.48
CA TRP A 45 6.69 2.89 -11.10
C TRP A 45 7.28 1.70 -10.36
N VAL A 46 6.72 0.49 -10.53
CA VAL A 46 7.28 -0.74 -9.93
C VAL A 46 8.71 -0.95 -10.43
N ASP A 47 8.94 -0.85 -11.74
CA ASP A 47 10.28 -1.01 -12.33
C ASP A 47 11.27 0.03 -11.81
N GLU A 48 10.82 1.27 -11.65
CA GLU A 48 11.63 2.34 -11.06
C GLU A 48 12.04 2.02 -9.62
N ILE A 49 11.09 1.62 -8.76
CA ILE A 49 11.37 1.25 -7.37
C ILE A 49 12.29 0.04 -7.27
N VAL A 50 12.11 -0.98 -8.11
CA VAL A 50 12.96 -2.17 -8.15
C VAL A 50 14.41 -1.79 -8.52
N ARG A 51 14.59 -0.92 -9.52
CA ARG A 51 15.92 -0.44 -9.95
C ARG A 51 16.60 0.41 -8.88
N ALA A 52 15.85 1.30 -8.22
CA ALA A 52 16.36 2.16 -7.15
C ALA A 52 16.63 1.39 -5.84
N GLY A 53 16.07 0.18 -5.69
CA GLY A 53 16.19 -0.63 -4.49
C GLY A 53 17.63 -0.90 -4.08
N ARG A 54 17.98 -0.54 -2.83
CA ARG A 54 19.33 -0.73 -2.28
C ARG A 54 19.55 -2.21 -1.97
N PRO A 55 20.70 -2.80 -2.37
CA PRO A 55 21.02 -4.17 -2.03
C PRO A 55 21.18 -4.30 -0.51
N GLY A 56 20.47 -5.26 0.09
CA GLY A 56 20.65 -5.63 1.48
C GLY A 56 21.86 -6.56 1.68
N PRO A 57 22.17 -6.92 2.94
CA PRO A 57 23.33 -7.78 3.27
C PRO A 57 23.33 -9.14 2.56
N SER A 58 22.15 -9.68 2.24
CA SER A 58 21.96 -10.94 1.51
C SER A 58 21.84 -10.77 -0.01
N GLY A 59 22.12 -9.58 -0.55
CA GLY A 59 21.89 -9.23 -1.96
C GLY A 59 20.43 -8.94 -2.32
N THR A 60 19.47 -9.24 -1.41
CA THR A 60 18.04 -8.94 -1.61
C THR A 60 17.80 -7.43 -1.56
N ARG A 61 17.17 -6.86 -2.59
CA ARG A 61 16.90 -5.42 -2.66
C ARG A 61 15.74 -5.05 -1.73
N GLY A 62 15.95 -4.02 -0.92
CA GLY A 62 14.89 -3.37 -0.14
C GLY A 62 14.44 -2.06 -0.79
N ILE A 63 13.28 -1.56 -0.37
CA ILE A 63 12.85 -0.20 -0.71
C ILE A 63 13.50 0.81 0.26
N ALA A 64 14.06 1.90 -0.28
CA ALA A 64 14.66 2.96 0.52
C ALA A 64 13.90 4.28 0.34
N GLU A 65 14.07 4.87 -0.83
CA GLU A 65 13.53 6.17 -1.25
C GLU A 65 13.00 6.03 -2.67
N GLY A 66 11.99 6.82 -3.04
CA GLY A 66 11.43 6.81 -4.40
C GLY A 66 10.13 7.61 -4.52
N PRO A 67 9.62 7.78 -5.75
CA PRO A 67 8.40 8.52 -5.99
C PRO A 67 7.18 7.80 -5.37
N SER A 68 6.12 8.56 -5.17
CA SER A 68 4.81 8.06 -4.73
C SER A 68 3.85 7.96 -5.92
N LEU A 69 2.72 7.27 -5.74
CA LEU A 69 1.63 7.26 -6.72
C LEU A 69 0.38 7.88 -6.11
N LEU A 70 -0.32 8.71 -6.88
CA LEU A 70 -1.65 9.20 -6.56
C LEU A 70 -2.65 8.66 -7.60
N PHE A 71 -3.46 7.71 -7.17
CA PHE A 71 -4.56 7.15 -7.95
C PHE A 71 -5.79 8.04 -7.82
N VAL A 72 -6.29 8.55 -8.95
CA VAL A 72 -7.43 9.48 -9.00
C VAL A 72 -8.50 8.93 -9.93
N GLY A 73 -9.75 8.97 -9.47
CA GLY A 73 -10.89 8.57 -10.31
C GLY A 73 -12.13 8.23 -9.50
N PRO A 74 -13.28 7.99 -10.15
CA PRO A 74 -14.53 7.66 -9.47
C PRO A 74 -14.47 6.38 -8.63
N THR A 75 -15.47 6.18 -7.77
CA THR A 75 -15.61 4.94 -7.00
C THR A 75 -15.74 3.74 -7.93
N GLY A 76 -15.03 2.64 -7.62
CA GLY A 76 -15.14 1.39 -8.36
C GLY A 76 -14.24 1.26 -9.60
N THR A 77 -13.46 2.29 -9.96
CA THR A 77 -12.56 2.23 -11.15
C THR A 77 -11.29 1.40 -10.97
N GLY A 78 -11.00 0.94 -9.75
CA GLY A 78 -9.90 0.02 -9.47
C GLY A 78 -8.67 0.62 -8.77
N LYS A 79 -8.73 1.85 -8.26
CA LYS A 79 -7.61 2.51 -7.56
C LYS A 79 -6.93 1.66 -6.48
N THR A 80 -7.70 1.19 -5.50
CA THR A 80 -7.19 0.33 -4.42
C THR A 80 -6.64 -0.99 -4.97
N HIS A 81 -7.24 -1.52 -6.05
CA HIS A 81 -6.74 -2.72 -6.71
C HIS A 81 -5.37 -2.48 -7.34
N GLN A 82 -5.15 -1.36 -8.03
CA GLN A 82 -3.82 -1.00 -8.55
C GLN A 82 -2.80 -0.83 -7.43
N ALA A 83 -3.18 -0.20 -6.31
CA ALA A 83 -2.28 -0.01 -5.17
C ALA A 83 -1.80 -1.36 -4.59
N TYR A 84 -2.70 -2.30 -4.33
CA TYR A 84 -2.30 -3.65 -3.91
C TYR A 84 -1.59 -4.44 -5.02
N GLY A 85 -1.96 -4.23 -6.28
CA GLY A 85 -1.24 -4.78 -7.43
C GLY A 85 0.22 -4.36 -7.44
N ALA A 86 0.52 -3.09 -7.19
CA ALA A 86 1.88 -2.58 -7.09
C ALA A 86 2.67 -3.23 -5.95
N VAL A 87 2.05 -3.37 -4.76
CA VAL A 87 2.64 -4.09 -3.61
C VAL A 87 2.99 -5.53 -3.99
N ARG A 88 2.05 -6.24 -4.63
CA ARG A 88 2.25 -7.63 -5.07
C ARG A 88 3.34 -7.73 -6.13
N SER A 89 3.39 -6.83 -7.10
CA SER A 89 4.42 -6.80 -8.13
C SER A 89 5.82 -6.57 -7.56
N LEU A 90 5.97 -5.68 -6.57
CA LEU A 90 7.25 -5.49 -5.86
C LEU A 90 7.70 -6.77 -5.16
N LEU A 91 6.79 -7.45 -4.45
CA LEU A 91 7.08 -8.70 -3.76
C LEU A 91 7.43 -9.83 -4.74
N ALA A 92 6.72 -9.92 -5.86
CA ALA A 92 6.99 -10.89 -6.93
C ALA A 92 8.33 -10.64 -7.62
N ALA A 93 8.77 -9.37 -7.71
CA ALA A 93 10.09 -8.98 -8.17
C ALA A 93 11.21 -9.25 -7.14
N GLY A 94 10.90 -9.89 -6.00
CA GLY A 94 11.87 -10.24 -4.97
C GLY A 94 12.26 -9.09 -4.05
N VAL A 95 11.54 -7.95 -4.08
CA VAL A 95 11.80 -6.82 -3.18
C VAL A 95 11.41 -7.21 -1.76
N ARG A 96 12.35 -7.07 -0.82
CA ARG A 96 12.05 -7.22 0.61
C ARG A 96 11.29 -5.99 1.09
N LEU A 97 9.98 -6.15 1.26
CA LEU A 97 9.07 -5.04 1.49
C LEU A 97 8.42 -5.14 2.88
N ARG A 98 8.71 -4.16 3.74
CA ARG A 98 7.83 -3.84 4.88
C ARG A 98 6.88 -2.74 4.43
N TRP A 99 5.59 -2.94 4.67
CA TRP A 99 4.56 -2.00 4.26
C TRP A 99 3.41 -1.97 5.26
N GLU A 100 2.70 -0.86 5.26
CA GLU A 100 1.44 -0.67 5.98
C GLU A 100 0.33 -0.24 5.00
N ALA A 101 -0.91 -0.59 5.31
CA ALA A 101 -2.09 -0.12 4.58
C ALA A 101 -3.18 0.32 5.53
N VAL A 102 -3.76 1.47 5.25
CA VAL A 102 -4.83 2.05 6.06
C VAL A 102 -5.70 2.95 5.19
N THR A 103 -7.00 2.98 5.45
CA THR A 103 -7.85 4.03 4.88
C THR A 103 -7.66 5.33 5.64
N ALA A 104 -7.87 6.49 5.01
CA ALA A 104 -7.79 7.77 5.72
C ALA A 104 -8.77 7.81 6.92
N ALA A 105 -9.97 7.25 6.76
CA ALA A 105 -10.95 7.15 7.84
C ALA A 105 -10.47 6.27 9.00
N ASP A 106 -9.90 5.09 8.73
CA ASP A 106 -9.36 4.20 9.78
C ASP A 106 -8.14 4.81 10.46
N LEU A 107 -7.30 5.54 9.72
CA LEU A 107 -6.18 6.30 10.29
C LEU A 107 -6.68 7.27 11.35
N TYR A 108 -7.67 8.09 11.00
CA TYR A 108 -8.26 9.04 11.95
C TYR A 108 -8.94 8.32 13.10
N ALA A 109 -9.65 7.21 12.87
CA ALA A 109 -10.26 6.45 13.95
C ALA A 109 -9.22 5.90 14.94
N ARG A 110 -8.09 5.37 14.43
CA ARG A 110 -6.99 4.80 15.24
C ARG A 110 -6.24 5.84 16.06
N LEU A 111 -6.06 7.05 15.52
CA LEU A 111 -5.32 8.13 16.16
C LEU A 111 -6.17 8.98 17.09
N ARG A 112 -7.48 8.75 17.14
CA ARG A 112 -8.38 9.53 17.98
C ARG A 112 -7.99 9.36 19.46
N PRO A 113 -7.72 10.45 20.20
CA PRO A 113 -7.27 10.38 21.58
C PRO A 113 -8.19 9.55 22.46
N ARG A 114 -7.62 8.57 23.16
CA ARG A 114 -8.30 7.74 24.15
C ARG A 114 -7.30 7.28 25.22
N PRO A 115 -7.73 7.01 26.47
CA PRO A 115 -6.82 6.61 27.54
C PRO A 115 -5.94 5.42 27.14
N GLY A 116 -4.64 5.54 27.39
CA GLY A 116 -3.65 4.48 27.09
C GLY A 116 -3.22 4.36 25.63
N LEU A 117 -3.76 5.17 24.70
CA LEU A 117 -3.29 5.21 23.31
C LEU A 117 -2.09 6.15 23.16
N ASP A 118 -1.01 5.63 22.57
CA ASP A 118 0.10 6.44 22.08
C ASP A 118 -0.10 6.74 20.58
N ALA A 119 -0.90 7.79 20.31
CA ALA A 119 -1.21 8.20 18.94
C ALA A 119 0.05 8.64 18.17
N GLU A 120 1.04 9.17 18.87
CA GLU A 120 2.28 9.64 18.25
C GLU A 120 3.11 8.47 17.72
N ARG A 121 3.19 7.37 18.49
CA ARG A 121 3.84 6.14 18.06
C ARG A 121 3.15 5.49 16.86
N GLU A 122 1.82 5.49 16.83
CA GLU A 122 1.05 4.98 15.70
C GLU A 122 1.30 5.81 14.43
N LEU A 123 1.25 7.14 14.55
CA LEU A 123 1.56 8.05 13.46
C LEU A 123 3.00 7.86 12.95
N HIS A 124 3.97 7.74 13.86
CA HIS A 124 5.36 7.46 13.50
C HIS A 124 5.55 6.13 12.80
N THR A 125 4.79 5.10 13.17
CA THR A 125 4.85 3.79 12.51
C THR A 125 4.44 3.92 11.04
N LEU A 126 3.35 4.62 10.76
CA LEU A 126 2.89 4.88 9.39
C LEU A 126 3.81 5.84 8.63
N ALA A 127 4.35 6.85 9.29
CA ALA A 127 5.28 7.80 8.68
C ALA A 127 6.61 7.15 8.28
N ARG A 128 7.13 6.22 9.11
CA ARG A 128 8.45 5.59 8.92
C ARG A 128 8.42 4.28 8.16
N CYS A 129 7.25 3.66 7.97
CA CYS A 129 7.17 2.42 7.23
C CYS A 129 7.71 2.60 5.78
N PRO A 130 8.47 1.63 5.24
CA PRO A 130 9.14 1.81 3.95
C PRO A 130 8.18 2.05 2.78
N LEU A 131 6.99 1.44 2.79
CA LEU A 131 5.90 1.71 1.85
C LEU A 131 4.58 1.85 2.60
N LEU A 132 3.82 2.89 2.30
CA LEU A 132 2.48 3.10 2.86
C LEU A 132 1.43 3.08 1.75
N VAL A 133 0.36 2.33 1.94
CA VAL A 133 -0.88 2.48 1.17
C VAL A 133 -1.86 3.31 2.00
N LEU A 134 -2.17 4.52 1.53
CA LEU A 134 -3.16 5.40 2.14
C LEU A 134 -4.38 5.49 1.22
N ASP A 135 -5.41 4.73 1.56
CA ASP A 135 -6.60 4.57 0.73
C ASP A 135 -7.67 5.62 1.08
N ASP A 136 -8.41 6.07 0.06
CA ASP A 136 -9.59 6.93 0.15
C ASP A 136 -9.33 8.31 0.79
N LEU A 137 -8.23 8.95 0.41
CA LEU A 137 -7.86 10.28 0.86
C LEU A 137 -8.87 11.33 0.35
N GLY A 138 -9.34 12.19 1.27
CA GLY A 138 -10.32 13.24 0.99
C GLY A 138 -11.78 12.80 0.99
N ALA A 139 -12.09 11.54 1.35
CA ALA A 139 -13.47 11.07 1.46
C ALA A 139 -14.18 11.52 2.76
N ALA A 140 -13.43 11.72 3.84
CA ALA A 140 -13.98 12.19 5.12
C ALA A 140 -14.14 13.72 5.12
N LYS A 141 -15.13 14.23 5.87
CA LYS A 141 -15.22 15.67 6.16
C LYS A 141 -13.98 16.09 6.95
N GLY A 142 -13.22 17.02 6.40
CA GLY A 142 -12.05 17.59 7.07
C GLY A 142 -12.44 18.29 8.37
N SER A 143 -11.70 17.99 9.43
CA SER A 143 -11.54 18.84 10.61
C SER A 143 -10.10 19.30 10.70
N GLU A 144 -9.85 20.39 11.43
CA GLU A 144 -8.49 20.91 11.69
C GLU A 144 -7.55 19.81 12.18
N TRP A 145 -8.04 18.94 13.06
CA TRP A 145 -7.29 17.79 13.57
C TRP A 145 -6.93 16.77 12.47
N THR A 146 -7.87 16.41 11.59
CA THR A 146 -7.55 15.47 10.48
C THR A 146 -6.63 16.09 9.43
N GLU A 147 -6.74 17.41 9.21
CA GLU A 147 -5.85 18.16 8.32
C GLU A 147 -4.44 18.19 8.88
N GLU A 148 -4.29 18.46 10.18
CA GLU A 148 -3.00 18.43 10.86
C GLU A 148 -2.36 17.05 10.80
N LEU A 149 -3.11 15.98 11.12
CA LEU A 149 -2.59 14.61 11.04
C LEU A 149 -2.15 14.23 9.62
N THR A 150 -2.96 14.59 8.62
CA THR A 150 -2.62 14.35 7.22
C THR A 150 -1.37 15.12 6.83
N TYR A 151 -1.27 16.39 7.23
CA TYR A 151 -0.10 17.20 6.97
C TYR A 151 1.15 16.60 7.60
N ARG A 152 1.10 16.21 8.88
CA ARG A 152 2.25 15.60 9.59
C ARG A 152 2.71 14.31 8.91
N LEU A 153 1.77 13.43 8.55
CA LEU A 153 2.07 12.18 7.85
C LEU A 153 2.69 12.43 6.48
N ILE A 154 2.03 13.23 5.63
CA ILE A 154 2.49 13.51 4.27
C ILE A 154 3.80 14.28 4.27
N ASN A 155 3.96 15.27 5.16
CA ASN A 155 5.20 16.05 5.25
C ASN A 155 6.40 15.18 5.60
N TYR A 156 6.29 14.30 6.60
CA TYR A 156 7.38 13.37 6.92
C TYR A 156 7.71 12.48 5.73
N ARG A 157 6.69 11.88 5.10
CA ARG A 157 6.95 10.97 3.97
C ARG A 157 7.53 11.70 2.76
N TYR A 158 7.13 12.95 2.54
CA TYR A 158 7.71 13.85 1.55
C TYR A 158 9.19 14.14 1.83
N GLU A 159 9.53 14.63 3.02
CA GLU A 159 10.90 15.03 3.40
C GLU A 159 11.91 13.88 3.34
N TYR A 160 11.45 12.66 3.63
CA TYR A 160 12.29 11.46 3.64
C TYR A 160 12.12 10.59 2.39
N LEU A 161 11.52 11.14 1.32
CA LEU A 161 11.31 10.47 0.02
C LEU A 161 10.71 9.06 0.16
N ARG A 162 9.77 8.88 1.11
CA ARG A 162 9.18 7.58 1.43
C ARG A 162 8.04 7.26 0.45
N PRO A 163 8.18 6.21 -0.38
CA PRO A 163 7.17 5.87 -1.37
C PRO A 163 5.80 5.63 -0.74
N THR A 164 4.76 6.23 -1.32
CA THR A 164 3.39 6.16 -0.79
C THR A 164 2.43 5.90 -1.95
N LEU A 165 1.51 4.97 -1.78
CA LEU A 165 0.43 4.68 -2.72
C LEU A 165 -0.85 5.30 -2.17
N LEU A 166 -1.27 6.43 -2.74
CA LEU A 166 -2.43 7.19 -2.31
C LEU A 166 -3.59 6.98 -3.26
N THR A 167 -4.81 6.80 -2.76
CA THR A 167 -6.00 6.80 -3.61
C THR A 167 -6.93 7.94 -3.21
N THR A 168 -7.65 8.51 -4.18
CA THR A 168 -8.71 9.48 -3.91
C THR A 168 -9.85 9.36 -4.92
N ASN A 169 -11.07 9.54 -4.42
CA ASN A 169 -12.28 9.67 -5.23
C ASN A 169 -12.54 11.13 -5.66
N LEU A 170 -11.78 12.10 -5.13
CA LEU A 170 -11.94 13.51 -5.45
C LEU A 170 -11.17 13.87 -6.73
N PRO A 171 -11.77 14.70 -7.61
CA PRO A 171 -11.03 15.41 -8.64
C PRO A 171 -9.93 16.28 -7.99
N ILE A 172 -8.79 16.46 -8.69
CA ILE A 172 -7.63 17.21 -8.19
C ILE A 172 -7.99 18.59 -7.60
N PRO A 173 -8.84 19.42 -8.24
CA PRO A 173 -9.20 20.72 -7.65
C PRO A 173 -9.89 20.59 -6.30
N LYS A 174 -10.76 19.58 -6.13
CA LYS A 174 -11.47 19.33 -4.87
C LYS A 174 -10.55 18.71 -3.82
N LEU A 175 -9.55 17.93 -4.23
CA LEU A 175 -8.54 17.36 -3.34
C LEU A 175 -7.75 18.47 -2.64
N ARG A 176 -7.36 19.52 -3.37
CA ARG A 176 -6.66 20.69 -2.80
C ARG A 176 -7.52 21.37 -1.73
N THR A 177 -8.80 21.60 -2.01
CA THR A 177 -9.74 22.18 -1.04
C THR A 177 -9.90 21.29 0.19
N ALA A 178 -9.93 19.97 0.02
CA ALA A 178 -10.15 19.02 1.11
C ALA A 178 -8.92 18.81 2.02
N LEU A 179 -7.71 18.97 1.49
CA LEU A 179 -6.46 18.69 2.23
C LEU A 179 -5.66 19.94 2.59
N GLY A 180 -6.04 21.10 2.06
CA GLY A 180 -5.28 22.34 2.17
C GLY A 180 -4.08 22.42 1.23
N ASP A 181 -3.63 23.64 0.98
CA ASP A 181 -2.59 23.93 -0.03
C ASP A 181 -1.24 23.28 0.28
N ARG A 182 -0.88 23.17 1.57
CA ARG A 182 0.41 22.61 1.99
C ARG A 182 0.54 21.13 1.64
N VAL A 183 -0.53 20.36 1.85
CA VAL A 183 -0.58 18.94 1.52
C VAL A 183 -0.68 18.76 0.01
N ALA A 184 -1.56 19.53 -0.65
CA ALA A 184 -1.73 19.48 -2.09
C ALA A 184 -0.42 19.78 -2.85
N SER A 185 0.36 20.75 -2.38
CA SER A 185 1.68 21.09 -2.96
C SER A 185 2.64 19.90 -2.89
N ARG A 186 2.81 19.31 -1.70
CA ARG A 186 3.68 18.13 -1.50
C ARG A 186 3.25 16.94 -2.33
N LEU A 187 1.94 16.64 -2.34
CA LEU A 187 1.39 15.57 -3.18
C LEU A 187 1.65 15.83 -4.66
N SER A 188 1.56 17.09 -5.11
CA SER A 188 1.79 17.42 -6.51
C SER A 188 3.23 17.18 -6.97
N GLU A 189 4.20 17.29 -6.07
CA GLU A 189 5.62 17.08 -6.35
C GLU A 189 6.05 15.62 -6.12
N MET A 190 5.61 14.98 -5.02
CA MET A 190 6.08 13.64 -4.68
C MET A 190 5.38 12.50 -5.44
N THR A 191 4.29 12.77 -6.16
CA THR A 191 3.46 11.72 -6.78
C THR A 191 3.47 11.75 -8.31
N HIS A 192 3.57 10.57 -8.93
CA HIS A 192 3.07 10.36 -10.28
C HIS A 192 1.56 10.09 -10.22
N ARG A 193 0.80 10.72 -11.11
CA ARG A 193 -0.67 10.70 -11.07
C ARG A 193 -1.24 9.67 -12.01
N VAL A 194 -1.86 8.64 -11.45
CA VAL A 194 -2.52 7.57 -12.18
C VAL A 194 -4.02 7.86 -12.27
N ILE A 195 -4.50 8.24 -13.45
CA ILE A 195 -5.92 8.54 -13.68
C ILE A 195 -6.66 7.27 -14.08
N LEU A 196 -7.74 6.95 -13.36
CA LEU A 196 -8.58 5.76 -13.57
C LEU A 196 -10.03 6.19 -13.81
N ASP A 197 -10.41 6.28 -15.08
CA ASP A 197 -11.70 6.77 -15.58
C ASP A 197 -12.61 5.67 -16.16
N GLY A 198 -12.19 4.40 -16.09
CA GLY A 198 -12.97 3.26 -16.57
C GLY A 198 -14.27 3.00 -15.78
N PRO A 199 -15.13 2.09 -16.26
CA PRO A 199 -16.41 1.78 -15.61
C PRO A 199 -16.21 1.18 -14.20
N ASP A 200 -17.24 1.27 -13.36
CA ASP A 200 -17.24 0.62 -12.04
C ASP A 200 -17.09 -0.90 -12.22
N ARG A 201 -15.89 -1.40 -11.94
CA ARG A 201 -15.53 -2.81 -12.07
C ARG A 201 -16.34 -3.70 -11.11
N ARG A 202 -16.91 -3.13 -10.05
CA ARG A 202 -17.73 -3.86 -9.07
C ARG A 202 -19.13 -4.15 -9.61
N ARG A 203 -19.67 -3.28 -10.47
CA ARG A 203 -21.00 -3.47 -11.10
C ARG A 203 -20.99 -4.50 -12.23
N ARG A 204 -19.83 -4.70 -12.86
CA ARG A 204 -19.65 -5.67 -13.95
C ARG A 204 -19.66 -7.14 -13.46
N ASN A 205 -19.50 -7.36 -12.15
CA ASN A 205 -19.52 -8.69 -11.52
C ASN A 205 -20.81 -8.98 -10.73
N SER A 206 -21.83 -8.13 -10.79
CA SER A 206 -23.16 -8.51 -10.32
C SER A 206 -23.84 -9.35 -11.41
N PRO A 207 -24.27 -10.59 -11.14
CA PRO A 207 -25.19 -11.25 -12.06
C PRO A 207 -26.42 -10.36 -12.22
N ALA A 208 -26.89 -10.21 -13.45
CA ALA A 208 -28.17 -9.56 -13.69
C ALA A 208 -29.21 -10.25 -12.82
N ALA A 209 -29.91 -9.46 -11.99
CA ALA A 209 -31.01 -9.95 -11.16
C ALA A 209 -32.17 -10.42 -12.03
#